data_AF-A0A257VT03-F1
#
_entry.id   AF-A0A257VT03-F1
#
_cell.length_a   1.000
_cell.length_b   1.000
_cell.length_c   1.000
_cell.angle_alpha   90.00
_cell.angle_beta   90.00
_cell.angle_gamma   90.00
#
_symmetry.space_group_name_H-M   'P 1'
#
loop_
_entity.id
_entity.type
_entity.pdbx_description
1 polymer ?
#
loop_
_entity_poly.entity_id
_entity_poly.type
_entity_poly.pdbx_seq_one_letter_code
_entity_poly.pdbx_strand_id
1 'polypeptide(L)'
;MNYSGATATLGLAFASTGPTFPFFSAMLGWLGVFLTGSDTSANALFGNLQVVTANSLGLDPVLMASSNSSGGVMGKMISLQSIAVAAAATGMKAADEAKLFRFTLRHSVFLATLIGLLTVFYAYGL
;
A
#
# COMPACT_ATOMS: atom_id res chain seq x y z
N MET A 1 -2.66 12.34 13.01
CA MET A 1 -1.71 12.63 11.92
C MET A 1 -2.22 13.71 10.97
N ASN A 2 -3.46 13.63 10.44
CA ASN A 2 -4.00 14.66 9.54
C ASN A 2 -4.02 16.09 10.13
N TYR A 3 -4.30 16.24 11.43
CA TYR A 3 -4.31 17.56 12.09
C TYR A 3 -2.92 18.11 12.46
N SER A 4 -1.87 17.30 12.39
CA SER A 4 -0.51 17.70 12.78
C SER A 4 0.34 18.19 11.59
N GLY A 5 -0.25 18.28 10.39
CA GLY A 5 0.46 18.64 9.15
C GLY A 5 1.41 17.56 8.60
N ALA A 6 1.71 16.50 9.36
CA ALA A 6 2.65 15.46 8.97
C ALA A 6 2.26 14.74 7.67
N THR A 7 0.96 14.49 7.46
CA THR A 7 0.43 13.90 6.23
C THR A 7 0.64 14.82 5.03
N ALA A 8 0.53 16.14 5.21
CA ALA A 8 0.76 17.13 4.16
C ALA A 8 2.26 17.27 3.84
N THR A 9 3.14 17.29 4.85
CA THR A 9 4.59 17.34 4.64
C THR A 9 5.10 16.08 3.96
N LEU A 10 4.64 14.90 4.38
CA LEU A 10 4.97 13.65 3.69
C LEU A 10 4.40 13.65 2.27
N GLY A 11 3.17 14.14 2.06
CA GLY A 11 2.58 14.24 0.73
C GLY A 11 3.37 15.17 -0.20
N LEU A 12 3.83 16.31 0.30
CA LEU A 12 4.72 17.22 -0.43
C LEU A 12 6.11 16.60 -0.69
N ALA A 13 6.66 15.87 0.28
CA ALA A 13 7.91 15.14 0.10
C ALA A 13 7.76 14.04 -0.96
N PHE A 14 6.65 13.32 -0.99
CA PHE A 14 6.36 12.34 -2.04
C PHE A 14 5.97 13.00 -3.37
N ALA A 15 5.41 14.21 -3.39
CA ALA A 15 5.24 14.98 -4.61
C ALA A 15 6.59 15.23 -5.32
N SER A 16 7.71 15.27 -4.59
CA SER A 16 9.04 15.35 -5.21
C SER A 16 9.41 14.11 -6.05
N THR A 17 8.75 12.95 -5.87
CA THR A 17 8.92 11.78 -6.76
C THR A 17 8.32 12.00 -8.15
N GLY A 18 7.53 13.06 -8.33
CA GLY A 18 7.07 13.54 -9.63
C GLY A 18 6.34 12.46 -10.42
N PRO A 19 6.73 12.18 -11.68
CA PRO A 19 6.00 11.26 -12.55
C PRO A 19 6.04 9.78 -12.10
N THR A 20 6.85 9.45 -11.09
CA THR A 20 6.90 8.09 -10.54
C THR A 20 5.92 7.88 -9.38
N PHE A 21 5.26 8.94 -8.91
CA PHE A 21 4.33 8.88 -7.79
C PHE A 21 3.21 7.84 -7.94
N PRO A 22 2.57 7.64 -9.12
CA PRO A 22 1.53 6.60 -9.27
C PRO A 22 2.00 5.19 -8.92
N PHE A 23 3.27 4.87 -9.18
CA PHE A 23 3.87 3.59 -8.78
C PHE A 23 4.05 3.51 -7.27
N PHE A 24 4.63 4.56 -6.68
CA PHE A 24 4.86 4.64 -5.24
C PHE A 24 3.57 4.74 -4.44
N SER A 25 2.48 5.27 -5.02
CA SER A 25 1.15 5.32 -4.42
C SER A 25 0.68 3.93 -4.02
N ALA A 26 0.81 2.94 -4.93
CA ALA A 26 0.48 1.54 -4.65
C ALA A 26 1.41 0.93 -3.59
N MET A 27 2.72 1.25 -3.63
CA MET A 27 3.70 0.77 -2.65
C MET A 27 3.45 1.33 -1.24
N LEU A 28 3.02 2.58 -1.13
CA LEU A 28 2.66 3.21 0.13
C LEU A 28 1.43 2.54 0.75
N GLY A 29 0.43 2.22 -0.07
CA GLY A 29 -0.72 1.43 0.36
C GLY A 29 -0.31 0.04 0.87
N TRP A 30 0.53 -0.65 0.11
CA TRP A 30 1.10 -1.95 0.46
C TRP A 30 1.85 -1.92 1.80
N LEU A 31 2.75 -0.94 2.00
CA LEU A 31 3.47 -0.75 3.27
C LEU A 31 2.53 -0.45 4.42
N GLY A 32 1.53 0.39 4.20
CA GLY A 32 0.54 0.74 5.21
C GLY A 32 -0.18 -0.48 5.74
N VAL A 33 -0.74 -1.31 4.86
CA VAL A 33 -1.48 -2.51 5.28
C VAL A 33 -0.57 -3.61 5.82
N PHE A 34 0.66 -3.72 5.32
CA PHE A 34 1.64 -4.64 5.92
C PHE A 34 1.90 -4.31 7.39
N LEU A 35 2.12 -3.02 7.70
CA LEU A 35 2.38 -2.53 9.06
C LEU A 35 1.15 -2.58 9.96
N THR A 36 -0.01 -2.16 9.46
CA THR A 36 -1.23 -2.05 10.27
C THR A 36 -2.06 -3.32 10.33
N GLY A 37 -1.89 -4.24 9.37
CA GLY A 37 -2.74 -5.42 9.19
C GLY A 37 -4.16 -5.12 8.71
N SER A 38 -4.51 -3.86 8.41
CA SER A 38 -5.88 -3.45 8.10
C SER A 38 -5.96 -2.34 7.05
N ASP A 39 -6.70 -2.60 5.97
CA ASP A 39 -6.96 -1.65 4.89
C ASP A 39 -7.61 -0.36 5.38
N THR A 40 -8.55 -0.44 6.33
CA THR A 40 -9.22 0.73 6.90
C THR A 40 -8.23 1.64 7.60
N SER A 41 -7.36 1.07 8.43
CA SER A 41 -6.35 1.84 9.16
C SER A 41 -5.27 2.43 8.25
N ALA A 42 -4.86 1.69 7.20
CA ALA A 42 -3.90 2.18 6.21
C ALA A 42 -4.50 3.31 5.35
N ASN A 43 -5.77 3.19 4.95
CA ASN A 43 -6.50 4.24 4.24
C ASN A 43 -6.70 5.49 5.13
N ALA A 44 -6.94 5.32 6.42
CA ALA A 44 -6.98 6.46 7.36
C ALA A 44 -5.60 7.13 7.52
N LEU A 45 -4.52 6.36 7.43
CA LEU A 45 -3.14 6.84 7.59
C LEU A 45 -2.62 7.57 6.35
N PHE A 46 -2.82 6.99 5.16
CA PHE A 46 -2.23 7.45 3.91
C PHE A 46 -3.26 7.92 2.87
N GLY A 47 -4.54 7.65 3.01
CA GLY A 47 -5.55 8.05 2.00
C GLY A 47 -5.57 9.57 1.77
N ASN A 48 -5.47 10.36 2.84
CA ASN A 48 -5.39 11.82 2.70
C ASN A 48 -4.07 12.28 2.07
N LEU A 49 -2.95 11.60 2.36
CA LEU A 49 -1.65 11.86 1.72
C LEU A 49 -1.74 11.65 0.20
N GLN A 50 -2.41 10.59 -0.24
CA GLN A 50 -2.58 10.28 -1.66
C GLN A 50 -3.38 11.37 -2.37
N VAL A 51 -4.49 11.82 -1.76
CA VAL A 51 -5.33 12.89 -2.31
C VAL A 51 -4.58 14.22 -2.37
N VAL A 52 -3.88 14.61 -1.30
CA VAL A 52 -3.11 15.86 -1.28
C VAL A 52 -2.00 15.84 -2.33
N THR A 53 -1.26 14.73 -2.41
CA THR A 53 -0.16 14.58 -3.39
C THR A 53 -0.69 14.56 -4.82
N ALA A 54 -1.82 13.90 -5.07
CA ALA A 54 -2.47 13.90 -6.38
C ALA A 54 -2.82 15.32 -6.85
N ASN A 55 -3.45 16.11 -5.97
CA ASN A 55 -3.78 17.51 -6.28
C ASN A 55 -2.53 18.36 -6.54
N SER A 56 -1.45 18.16 -5.78
CA SER A 56 -0.18 18.87 -6.02
C SER A 56 0.52 18.48 -7.32
N LEU A 57 0.33 17.24 -7.78
CA LEU A 57 0.93 16.72 -9.02
C LEU A 57 0.01 16.83 -10.24
N GLY A 58 -1.22 17.31 -10.09
CA GLY A 58 -2.21 17.33 -11.17
C GLY A 58 -2.70 15.95 -11.60
N LEU A 59 -2.60 14.96 -10.71
CA LEU A 59 -3.09 13.59 -10.93
C LEU A 59 -4.51 13.43 -10.42
N ASP A 60 -5.23 12.42 -10.93
CA ASP A 60 -6.57 12.10 -10.45
C ASP A 60 -6.55 11.62 -8.98
N PRO A 61 -7.22 12.33 -8.04
CA PRO A 61 -7.21 11.96 -6.63
C PRO A 61 -7.92 10.63 -6.33
N VAL A 62 -8.91 10.25 -7.13
CA VAL A 62 -9.65 8.99 -7.00
C VAL A 62 -8.76 7.83 -7.44
N LEU A 63 -7.97 8.01 -8.50
CA LEU A 63 -7.00 7.02 -8.98
C LEU A 63 -5.90 6.79 -7.93
N MET A 64 -5.36 7.85 -7.32
CA MET A 64 -4.33 7.70 -6.29
C MET A 64 -4.89 7.11 -4.99
N ALA A 65 -6.11 7.48 -4.59
CA ALA A 65 -6.77 6.90 -3.43
C ALA A 65 -7.14 5.42 -3.64
N SER A 66 -7.61 5.05 -4.83
CA SER A 66 -7.93 3.66 -5.17
C SER A 66 -6.66 2.81 -5.28
N SER A 67 -5.59 3.34 -5.88
CA SER A 67 -4.26 2.72 -5.92
C SER A 67 -3.74 2.38 -4.52
N ASN A 68 -3.90 3.29 -3.55
CA ASN A 68 -3.54 3.04 -2.15
C ASN A 68 -4.31 1.84 -1.57
N SER A 69 -5.62 1.78 -1.80
CA SER A 69 -6.43 0.66 -1.31
C SER A 69 -6.07 -0.66 -2.02
N SER A 70 -5.87 -0.62 -3.33
CA SER A 70 -5.53 -1.80 -4.14
C SER A 70 -4.15 -2.35 -3.80
N GLY A 71 -3.14 -1.49 -3.62
CA GLY A 71 -1.83 -1.87 -3.13
C GLY A 71 -1.87 -2.41 -1.70
N GLY A 72 -2.73 -1.83 -0.85
CA GLY A 72 -2.97 -2.28 0.52
C GLY A 72 -3.43 -3.73 0.62
N VAL A 73 -4.38 -4.15 -0.20
CA VAL A 73 -4.86 -5.55 -0.24
C VAL A 73 -3.70 -6.52 -0.49
N MET A 74 -2.74 -6.13 -1.33
CA MET A 74 -1.56 -6.96 -1.60
C MET A 74 -0.64 -7.05 -0.36
N GLY A 75 -0.55 -5.99 0.44
CA GLY A 75 0.22 -5.97 1.70
C GLY A 75 -0.40 -6.84 2.79
N LYS A 76 -1.73 -7.04 2.75
CA LYS A 76 -2.44 -7.86 3.75
C LYS A 76 -1.95 -9.30 3.80
N MET A 77 -1.59 -9.88 2.64
CA MET A 77 -1.08 -11.25 2.52
C MET A 77 0.17 -11.54 3.36
N ILE A 78 0.94 -10.50 3.67
CA ILE A 78 2.19 -10.61 4.45
C ILE A 78 2.06 -9.98 5.84
N SER A 79 0.87 -9.49 6.20
CA SER A 79 0.64 -8.95 7.53
C SER A 79 0.79 -10.04 8.58
N LEU A 80 1.43 -9.70 9.70
CA LEU A 80 1.60 -10.62 10.83
C LEU A 80 0.25 -11.19 11.30
N GLN A 81 -0.80 -10.36 11.27
CA GLN A 81 -2.15 -10.76 11.62
C GLN A 81 -2.71 -11.84 10.67
N SER A 82 -2.59 -11.67 9.35
CA SER A 82 -3.08 -12.68 8.40
C SER A 82 -2.30 -13.98 8.47
N ILE A 83 -0.99 -13.91 8.72
CA ILE A 83 -0.15 -15.11 8.87
C ILE A 83 -0.50 -15.86 10.16
N ALA A 84 -0.66 -15.16 11.29
CA ALA A 84 -1.06 -15.79 12.54
C ALA A 84 -2.42 -16.47 12.44
N VAL A 85 -3.39 -15.83 11.76
CA VAL A 85 -4.72 -16.43 11.51
C VAL A 85 -4.61 -17.67 10.61
N ALA A 86 -3.81 -17.61 9.55
CA ALA A 86 -3.60 -18.76 8.67
C ALA A 86 -2.91 -19.92 9.40
N ALA A 87 -1.91 -19.64 10.24
CA ALA A 87 -1.21 -20.63 11.04
C ALA A 87 -2.16 -21.31 12.05
N ALA A 88 -2.97 -20.52 12.76
CA ALA A 88 -3.97 -21.04 13.69
C ALA A 88 -5.04 -21.89 12.99
N ALA A 89 -5.54 -21.45 11.83
CA ALA A 89 -6.58 -22.16 11.08
C ALA A 89 -6.10 -23.48 10.47
N THR A 90 -4.82 -23.58 10.12
CA THR A 90 -4.22 -24.77 9.48
C THR A 90 -3.51 -25.69 10.47
N GLY A 91 -3.46 -25.33 11.76
CA GLY A 91 -2.71 -26.08 12.77
C GLY A 91 -1.19 -26.07 12.53
N MET A 92 -0.70 -25.03 11.85
CA MET A 92 0.71 -24.91 11.45
C MET A 92 1.59 -24.67 12.67
N LYS A 93 2.77 -25.30 12.72
CA LYS A 93 3.73 -25.06 13.80
C LYS A 93 4.31 -23.65 13.65
N ALA A 94 4.54 -22.96 14.78
CA ALA A 94 5.13 -21.61 14.78
C ALA A 94 6.46 -21.50 13.99
N ALA A 95 7.24 -22.59 13.95
CA ALA A 95 8.49 -22.65 13.17
C ALA A 95 8.28 -22.54 11.64
N ASP A 96 7.10 -22.92 11.14
CA ASP A 96 6.76 -22.91 9.72
C ASP A 96 6.12 -21.59 9.27
N GLU A 97 5.72 -20.70 10.19
CA GLU A 97 5.18 -19.36 9.88
C GLU A 97 6.18 -18.52 9.07
N ALA A 98 7.47 -18.61 9.41
CA ALA A 98 8.53 -17.92 8.67
C ALA A 98 8.65 -18.42 7.22
N LYS A 99 8.37 -19.71 6.98
CA LYS A 99 8.36 -20.31 5.64
C LYS A 99 7.16 -19.82 4.85
N LEU A 100 5.99 -19.72 5.48
CA LEU A 100 4.78 -19.15 4.90
C LEU A 100 4.99 -17.67 4.55
N PHE A 101 5.53 -16.86 5.47
CA PHE A 101 5.86 -15.45 5.22
C PHE A 101 6.78 -15.28 4.02
N ARG A 102 7.88 -16.04 3.95
CA ARG A 102 8.81 -15.96 2.81
C ARG A 102 8.15 -16.33 1.48
N PHE A 103 7.21 -17.27 1.49
CA PHE A 103 6.45 -17.66 0.31
C PHE A 103 5.46 -16.54 -0.11
N THR A 104 4.67 -16.01 0.83
CA THR A 104 3.69 -14.96 0.55
C THR A 104 4.34 -13.62 0.22
N LEU A 105 5.53 -13.33 0.79
CA LEU A 105 6.31 -12.12 0.50
C LEU A 105 6.58 -11.96 -1.00
N ARG A 106 7.02 -13.02 -1.66
CA ARG A 106 7.32 -12.99 -3.10
C ARG A 106 6.08 -12.68 -3.93
N HIS A 107 4.96 -13.32 -3.61
CA HIS A 107 3.69 -13.10 -4.31
C HIS A 107 3.15 -11.69 -4.05
N SER A 108 3.24 -11.23 -2.80
CA SER A 108 2.79 -9.92 -2.37
C SER A 108 3.55 -8.79 -3.06
N VAL A 109 4.89 -8.87 -3.10
CA VAL A 109 5.73 -7.86 -3.78
C VAL A 109 5.47 -7.87 -5.29
N PHE A 110 5.34 -9.05 -5.92
CA PHE A 110 5.04 -9.16 -7.34
C PHE A 110 3.69 -8.51 -7.68
N LEU A 111 2.63 -8.85 -6.93
CA LEU A 111 1.30 -8.29 -7.17
C LEU A 111 1.23 -6.79 -6.86
N ALA A 112 1.89 -6.34 -5.80
CA ALA A 112 1.96 -4.92 -5.48
C ALA A 112 2.67 -4.14 -6.61
N THR A 113 3.77 -4.68 -7.16
CA THR A 113 4.48 -4.08 -8.29
C THR A 113 3.59 -4.00 -9.53
N LEU A 114 2.82 -5.05 -9.79
CA LEU A 114 1.88 -5.09 -10.91
C LEU A 114 0.76 -4.04 -10.76
N ILE A 115 0.21 -3.86 -9.56
CA ILE A 115 -0.73 -2.78 -9.26
C ILE A 115 -0.07 -1.42 -9.49
N GLY A 116 1.17 -1.22 -9.03
CA GLY A 116 1.90 0.03 -9.26
C GLY A 116 2.08 0.37 -10.73
N LEU A 117 2.46 -0.62 -11.56
CA LEU A 117 2.60 -0.45 -13.02
C LEU A 117 1.26 -0.13 -13.68
N LEU A 118 0.18 -0.77 -13.22
CA LEU A 118 -1.17 -0.55 -13.71
C LEU A 118 -1.70 0.85 -13.32
N THR A 119 -1.38 1.34 -12.13
CA THR A 119 -1.67 2.72 -11.74
C THR A 119 -0.90 3.73 -12.59
N VAL A 120 0.38 3.49 -12.89
CA VAL A 120 1.17 4.33 -13.81
C VAL A 120 0.54 4.35 -15.20
N PHE A 121 0.13 3.18 -15.70
CA PHE A 121 -0.54 3.08 -16.99
C PHE A 121 -1.85 3.90 -17.02
N TYR A 122 -2.68 3.82 -15.98
CA TYR A 122 -3.90 4.64 -15.91
C TYR A 122 -3.64 6.13 -15.71
N ALA A 123 -2.52 6.50 -15.07
CA ALA A 123 -2.20 7.90 -14.80
C ALA A 123 -1.65 8.65 -16.03
N TYR A 124 -1.03 7.95 -16.99
CA TYR A 124 -0.37 8.58 -18.15
C TYR A 124 -0.79 8.03 -19.52
N GLY A 125 -1.37 6.83 -19.56
CA GLY A 125 -1.77 6.15 -20.80
C GLY A 125 -3.21 6.43 -21.23
N LEU A 126 -3.96 7.17 -20.43
CA LEU A 126 -5.36 7.57 -20.62
C LEU A 126 -5.48 9.09 -20.46
#